data_AF-A0A1V0PR02-F1
#
_entry.id   AF-A0A1V0PR02-F1
#
_cell.length_a   1.000
_cell.length_b   1.000
_cell.length_c   1.000
_cell.angle_alpha   90.00
_cell.angle_beta   90.00
_cell.angle_gamma   90.00
#
_symmetry.space_group_name_H-M   'P 1'
#
loop_
_entity.id
_entity.type
_entity.pdbx_description
1 polymer ?
#
loop_
_entity_poly.entity_id
_entity_poly.type
_entity_poly.pdbx_seq_one_letter_code
_entity_poly.pdbx_strand_id
1 'polypeptide(L)'
;MTAAFRPVASTSSATGHQSPGEDMETDRPEPTEAACAADPVAAAHLALDECSRLQAALTAALARATTALETALEHPVQAPVQHASERLPDATAHRAAHRPGRPPKIESDPEVRAFVLARIDFMSYEALAKAVADNFPPERRVGRTAIHTWWQRNKR
;
A
#
# COMPACT_ATOMS: atom_id res chain seq x y z
N MET A 1 -2.25 29.34 26.88
CA MET A 1 -3.20 28.63 27.75
C MET A 1 -2.45 27.44 28.32
N THR A 2 -2.23 27.47 29.62
CA THR A 2 -1.16 26.76 30.35
C THR A 2 -1.80 25.96 31.48
N ALA A 3 -1.42 24.70 31.65
CA ALA A 3 -1.58 23.93 32.89
C ALA A 3 -0.46 22.89 32.89
N ALA A 4 0.69 23.05 33.58
CA ALA A 4 0.93 23.15 35.02
C ALA A 4 0.51 21.88 35.78
N PHE A 5 1.45 20.94 35.88
CA PHE A 5 1.37 19.82 36.82
C PHE A 5 2.57 19.91 37.78
N ARG A 6 2.30 19.99 39.08
CA ARG A 6 3.26 19.93 40.17
C ARG A 6 2.59 19.27 41.40
N PRO A 7 3.36 18.79 42.38
CA PRO A 7 3.28 17.43 42.91
C PRO A 7 2.74 17.36 44.35
N VAL A 8 2.53 16.16 44.87
CA VAL A 8 2.37 15.92 46.31
C VAL A 8 3.39 14.89 46.77
N ALA A 9 4.25 15.34 47.68
CA ALA A 9 5.01 14.51 48.59
C ALA A 9 4.13 14.23 49.82
N SER A 10 4.09 12.98 50.29
CA SER A 10 3.59 12.64 51.62
C SER A 10 4.77 12.18 52.46
N THR A 11 5.23 13.07 53.33
CA THR A 11 5.89 12.72 54.59
C THR A 11 4.80 12.57 55.65
N SER A 12 4.89 11.54 56.49
CA SER A 12 4.24 11.59 57.80
C SER A 12 5.09 10.81 58.79
N SER A 13 5.77 11.57 59.64
CA SER A 13 6.32 11.13 60.92
C SER A 13 5.21 11.27 61.96
N ALA A 14 5.05 10.27 62.83
CA ALA A 14 4.32 10.43 64.08
C ALA A 14 5.16 9.83 65.22
N THR A 15 5.49 10.71 66.16
CA THR A 15 6.31 10.50 67.36
C THR A 15 5.39 10.29 68.57
N GLY A 16 5.81 9.44 69.52
CA GLY A 16 5.36 9.48 70.92
C GLY A 16 5.43 8.10 71.59
N HIS A 17 5.78 7.92 72.87
CA HIS A 17 6.40 8.71 73.93
C HIS A 17 6.75 7.67 75.04
N GLN A 18 7.86 7.85 75.77
CA GLN A 18 8.32 7.10 76.96
C GLN A 18 7.32 7.24 78.14
N SER A 19 7.23 6.45 79.23
CA SER A 19 7.97 5.41 80.00
C SER A 19 7.01 4.96 81.17
N PRO A 20 7.41 4.37 82.31
CA PRO A 20 8.09 3.10 82.64
C PRO A 20 7.28 2.23 83.68
N GLY A 21 7.69 0.98 83.95
CA GLY A 21 7.23 0.25 85.15
C GLY A 21 7.32 -1.29 85.11
N GLU A 22 8.42 -1.80 85.67
CA GLU A 22 8.52 -2.96 86.58
C GLU A 22 7.92 -4.32 86.19
N ASP A 23 8.85 -5.25 85.93
CA ASP A 23 8.98 -6.55 86.58
C ASP A 23 7.80 -7.52 86.54
N MET A 24 7.79 -8.42 85.54
CA MET A 24 7.49 -9.83 85.83
C MET A 24 8.00 -10.75 84.72
N GLU A 25 8.92 -11.60 85.14
CA GLU A 25 9.32 -12.87 84.55
C GLU A 25 8.19 -13.53 83.77
N THR A 26 8.34 -13.64 82.45
CA THR A 26 7.62 -14.64 81.67
C THR A 26 8.50 -15.09 80.51
N ASP A 27 9.01 -16.30 80.70
CA ASP A 27 9.23 -17.34 79.70
C ASP A 27 9.38 -16.86 78.25
N ARG A 28 10.60 -16.94 77.75
CA ARG A 28 10.98 -16.58 76.37
C ARG A 28 10.90 -17.81 75.48
N PRO A 29 9.87 -17.97 74.62
CA PRO A 29 10.02 -18.74 73.41
C PRO A 29 10.57 -17.84 72.28
N GLU A 30 11.84 -18.05 71.95
CA GLU A 30 12.44 -17.74 70.65
C GLU A 30 11.90 -18.72 69.57
N PRO A 31 12.04 -18.40 68.28
CA PRO A 31 11.06 -17.76 67.43
C PRO A 31 10.33 -18.80 66.55
N THR A 32 9.00 -18.82 66.54
CA THR A 32 8.24 -19.49 65.47
C THR A 32 8.20 -18.63 64.21
N GLU A 33 9.38 -18.29 63.68
CA GLU A 33 9.53 -18.03 62.25
C GLU A 33 9.61 -19.39 61.53
N ALA A 34 8.54 -20.18 61.62
CA ALA A 34 8.24 -21.15 60.58
C ALA A 34 7.65 -20.37 59.39
N ALA A 35 8.41 -19.43 58.86
CA ALA A 35 8.25 -19.01 57.48
C ALA A 35 8.47 -20.29 56.68
N CYS A 36 7.38 -20.88 56.21
CA CYS A 36 7.36 -21.93 55.23
C CYS A 36 8.10 -21.38 54.00
N ALA A 37 9.43 -21.51 53.99
CA ALA A 37 10.28 -21.07 52.91
C ALA A 37 9.89 -21.97 51.73
N ALA A 38 9.00 -21.47 50.88
CA ALA A 38 8.66 -22.10 49.63
C ALA A 38 9.98 -22.51 48.97
N ASP A 39 10.14 -23.80 48.66
CA ASP A 39 11.34 -24.33 48.05
C ASP A 39 11.64 -23.48 46.80
N PRO A 40 12.75 -22.73 46.77
CA PRO A 40 13.04 -21.80 45.69
C PRO A 40 13.16 -22.51 44.34
N VAL A 41 13.48 -23.82 44.35
CA VAL A 41 13.52 -24.64 43.13
C VAL A 41 12.11 -24.94 42.62
N ALA A 42 11.19 -25.31 43.51
CA ALA A 42 9.79 -25.53 43.15
C ALA A 42 9.12 -24.23 42.65
N ALA A 43 9.42 -23.10 43.29
CA ALA A 43 8.96 -21.78 42.83
C ALA A 43 9.53 -21.40 41.46
N ALA A 44 10.82 -21.70 41.21
CA ALA A 44 11.45 -21.47 39.92
C ALA A 44 10.85 -22.34 38.80
N HIS A 45 10.52 -23.61 39.08
CA HIS A 45 9.87 -24.48 38.11
C HIS A 45 8.46 -23.98 37.75
N LEU A 46 7.67 -23.56 38.74
CA LEU A 46 6.35 -22.96 38.49
C LEU A 46 6.44 -21.68 37.65
N ALA A 47 7.45 -20.84 37.91
CA ALA A 47 7.70 -19.65 37.12
C ALA A 47 8.11 -19.98 35.68
N LEU A 48 8.91 -21.03 35.48
CA LEU A 48 9.32 -21.49 34.14
C LEU A 48 8.14 -22.07 33.35
N ASP A 49 7.26 -22.81 34.01
CA ASP A 49 6.03 -23.35 33.42
C ASP A 49 5.08 -22.21 33.00
N GLU A 50 4.97 -21.17 33.83
CA GLU A 50 4.19 -19.98 33.50
C GLU A 50 4.79 -19.22 32.31
N CYS A 51 6.10 -18.99 32.30
CA CYS A 51 6.80 -18.39 31.17
C CYS A 51 6.58 -19.19 29.87
N SER A 52 6.62 -20.52 29.95
CA SER A 52 6.41 -21.40 28.80
C SER A 52 4.97 -21.32 28.27
N ARG A 53 3.98 -21.24 29.18
CA ARG A 53 2.57 -21.04 28.81
C ARG A 53 2.34 -19.68 28.15
N LEU A 54 2.93 -18.62 28.70
CA LEU A 54 2.85 -17.27 28.11
C LEU A 54 3.51 -17.21 26.73
N GLN A 55 4.67 -17.86 26.56
CA GLN A 55 5.36 -17.95 25.27
C GLN A 55 4.52 -18.70 24.22
N ALA A 56 3.90 -19.81 24.60
CA ALA A 56 3.00 -20.56 23.72
C ALA A 56 1.78 -19.71 23.31
N ALA A 57 1.17 -19.01 24.28
CA ALA A 57 0.03 -18.12 24.03
C ALA A 57 0.38 -16.96 23.08
N LEU A 58 1.53 -16.32 23.29
CA LEU A 58 2.03 -15.25 22.42
C LEU A 58 2.28 -15.77 20.99
N THR A 59 2.93 -16.92 20.86
CA THR A 59 3.23 -17.53 19.55
C THR A 59 1.94 -17.85 18.80
N ALA A 60 0.94 -18.41 19.48
CA ALA A 60 -0.37 -18.69 18.88
C ALA A 60 -1.12 -17.40 18.50
N ALA A 61 -1.00 -16.33 19.29
CA ALA A 61 -1.59 -15.04 18.97
C ALA A 61 -0.96 -14.40 17.73
N LEU A 62 0.38 -14.45 17.62
CA LEU A 62 1.09 -13.97 16.43
C LEU A 62 0.70 -14.76 15.19
N ALA A 63 0.65 -16.09 15.26
CA ALA A 63 0.23 -16.92 14.13
C ALA A 63 -1.18 -16.54 13.63
N ARG A 64 -2.14 -16.35 14.56
CA ARG A 64 -3.50 -15.90 14.20
C ARG A 64 -3.50 -14.51 13.56
N ALA A 65 -2.70 -13.58 14.09
CA ALA A 65 -2.61 -12.22 13.55
C ALA A 65 -2.01 -12.22 12.14
N THR A 66 -0.98 -13.04 11.89
CA THR A 66 -0.38 -13.21 10.56
C THR A 66 -1.38 -13.77 9.56
N THR A 67 -2.07 -14.88 9.89
CA THR A 67 -3.08 -15.48 9.00
C THR A 67 -4.25 -14.52 8.73
N ALA A 68 -4.69 -13.76 9.73
CA ALA A 68 -5.74 -12.76 9.56
C ALA A 68 -5.31 -11.63 8.61
N LEU A 69 -4.06 -11.17 8.73
CA LEU A 69 -3.50 -10.15 7.83
C LEU A 69 -3.38 -10.68 6.39
N GLU A 70 -2.86 -11.89 6.21
CA GLU A 70 -2.77 -12.54 4.89
C GLU A 70 -4.16 -12.67 4.25
N THR A 71 -5.14 -13.18 4.99
CA THR A 71 -6.53 -13.28 4.52
C THR A 71 -7.11 -11.92 4.14
N ALA A 72 -6.86 -10.90 4.96
CA ALA A 72 -7.33 -9.53 4.72
C ALA A 72 -6.62 -8.84 3.54
N LEU A 73 -5.44 -9.30 3.15
CA LEU A 73 -4.71 -8.82 1.97
C LEU A 73 -5.12 -9.57 0.69
N GLU A 74 -5.45 -10.86 0.78
CA GLU A 74 -5.94 -11.66 -0.35
C GLU A 74 -7.38 -11.27 -0.76
N HIS A 75 -8.25 -10.95 0.20
CA HIS A 75 -9.64 -10.56 -0.06
C HIS A 75 -9.83 -9.30 -0.94
N PRO A 76 -9.10 -8.18 -0.75
CA PRO A 76 -9.24 -6.98 -1.57
C PRO A 76 -8.59 -7.10 -2.94
N VAL A 77 -7.81 -8.14 -3.23
CA VAL A 77 -7.26 -8.38 -4.58
C VAL A 77 -8.27 -9.11 -5.47
N GLN A 78 -9.21 -9.86 -4.88
CA GLN A 78 -10.21 -10.63 -5.63
C GLN A 78 -11.49 -9.84 -5.94
N ALA A 79 -11.93 -8.93 -5.05
CA ALA A 79 -13.23 -8.25 -5.22
C ALA A 79 -13.25 -7.11 -6.29
N PRO A 80 -12.26 -6.18 -6.34
CA PRO A 80 -12.33 -5.08 -7.30
C PRO A 80 -12.07 -5.51 -8.75
N VAL A 81 -11.33 -6.62 -8.95
CA VAL A 81 -10.99 -7.14 -10.29
C VAL A 81 -12.14 -7.95 -10.88
N GLN A 82 -12.98 -8.58 -10.05
CA GLN A 82 -14.10 -9.39 -10.53
C GLN A 82 -15.33 -8.54 -10.93
N HIS A 83 -15.50 -7.34 -10.36
CA HIS A 83 -16.57 -6.41 -10.77
C HIS A 83 -16.22 -5.56 -11.99
N ALA A 84 -14.96 -5.53 -12.44
CA ALA A 84 -14.55 -4.84 -13.67
C ALA A 84 -14.89 -5.62 -14.96
N SER A 85 -15.53 -6.79 -14.83
CA SER A 85 -15.98 -7.61 -15.97
C SER A 85 -17.48 -7.51 -16.24
N GLU A 86 -18.17 -6.51 -15.70
CA GLU A 86 -19.39 -6.03 -16.36
C GLU A 86 -19.01 -5.68 -17.78
N ARG A 87 -19.48 -6.53 -18.71
CA ARG A 87 -19.18 -6.55 -20.14
C ARG A 87 -19.14 -5.12 -20.67
N LEU A 88 -17.93 -4.54 -20.72
CA LEU A 88 -17.75 -3.20 -21.25
C LEU A 88 -18.37 -3.21 -22.64
N PRO A 89 -19.20 -2.21 -22.98
CA PRO A 89 -19.80 -2.14 -24.30
C PRO A 89 -18.67 -2.26 -25.31
N ASP A 90 -18.88 -3.10 -26.32
CA ASP A 90 -17.86 -3.48 -27.29
C ASP A 90 -17.14 -2.21 -27.79
N ALA A 91 -15.89 -2.05 -27.37
CA ALA A 91 -15.12 -0.84 -27.66
C ALA A 91 -15.00 -0.62 -29.17
N THR A 92 -15.19 -1.68 -29.96
CA THR A 92 -15.22 -1.61 -31.43
C THR A 92 -16.48 -0.91 -31.93
N ALA A 93 -17.66 -1.13 -31.33
CA ALA A 93 -18.91 -0.48 -31.71
C ALA A 93 -18.92 1.00 -31.35
N HIS A 94 -18.45 1.36 -30.14
CA HIS A 94 -18.31 2.76 -29.73
C HIS A 94 -17.30 3.50 -30.61
N ARG A 95 -16.15 2.89 -30.92
CA ARG A 95 -15.17 3.46 -31.84
C ARG A 95 -15.69 3.55 -33.27
N ALA A 96 -16.51 2.61 -33.73
CA ALA A 96 -17.13 2.66 -35.06
C ALA A 96 -18.17 3.79 -35.15
N ALA A 97 -19.01 3.96 -34.11
CA ALA A 97 -20.01 5.02 -34.03
C ALA A 97 -19.38 6.42 -33.99
N HIS A 98 -18.21 6.56 -33.36
CA HIS A 98 -17.47 7.82 -33.28
C HIS A 98 -16.33 7.95 -34.30
N ARG A 99 -16.19 7.01 -35.25
CA ARG A 99 -15.20 7.13 -36.31
C ARG A 99 -15.65 8.28 -37.22
N PRO A 100 -14.91 9.39 -37.33
CA PRO A 100 -15.26 10.44 -38.27
C PRO A 100 -15.25 9.82 -39.66
N GLY A 101 -16.41 9.76 -40.32
CA GLY A 101 -16.60 9.08 -41.61
C GLY A 101 -15.85 9.71 -42.79
N ARG A 102 -14.97 10.69 -42.54
CA ARG A 102 -14.18 11.34 -43.58
C ARG A 102 -12.85 10.61 -43.75
N PRO A 103 -12.61 9.96 -44.91
CA PRO A 103 -11.31 9.38 -45.21
C PRO A 103 -10.20 10.44 -45.08
N PRO A 104 -9.00 10.06 -44.58
CA PRO A 104 -7.85 10.96 -44.53
C PRO A 104 -7.60 11.60 -45.90
N LYS A 105 -7.12 12.86 -45.93
CA LYS A 105 -6.91 13.59 -47.19
C LYS A 105 -6.09 12.81 -48.23
N ILE A 106 -5.08 12.05 -47.80
CA ILE A 106 -4.23 11.24 -48.68
C ILE A 106 -5.01 10.07 -49.31
N GLU A 107 -6.03 9.54 -48.63
CA GLU A 107 -6.84 8.44 -49.15
C GLU A 107 -7.93 8.93 -50.10
N SER A 108 -8.45 10.13 -49.87
CA SER A 108 -9.42 10.80 -50.74
C SER A 108 -8.81 11.34 -52.04
N ASP A 109 -7.48 11.53 -52.08
CA ASP A 109 -6.77 12.15 -53.20
C ASP A 109 -5.77 11.16 -53.85
N PRO A 110 -6.12 10.56 -55.00
CA PRO A 110 -5.29 9.54 -55.62
C PRO A 110 -3.96 10.07 -56.14
N GLU A 111 -3.88 11.34 -56.55
CA GLU A 111 -2.64 11.92 -57.08
C GLU A 111 -1.66 12.24 -55.94
N VAL A 112 -2.14 12.82 -54.83
CA VAL A 112 -1.33 13.04 -53.63
C VAL A 112 -0.85 11.69 -53.08
N ARG A 113 -1.71 10.67 -53.08
CA ARG A 113 -1.34 9.30 -52.69
C ARG A 113 -0.20 8.74 -53.55
N ALA A 114 -0.34 8.81 -54.88
CA ALA A 114 0.68 8.33 -55.81
C ALA A 114 2.01 9.10 -55.62
N PHE A 115 1.94 10.42 -55.43
CA PHE A 115 3.10 11.26 -55.20
C PHE A 115 3.85 10.87 -53.91
N VAL A 116 3.10 10.65 -52.82
CA VAL A 116 3.63 10.22 -51.52
C VAL A 116 4.26 8.83 -51.64
N LEU A 117 3.55 7.84 -52.21
CA LEU A 117 4.05 6.47 -52.38
C LEU A 117 5.35 6.41 -53.18
N ALA A 118 5.47 7.20 -54.26
CA ALA A 118 6.65 7.20 -55.11
C ALA A 118 7.93 7.72 -54.41
N ARG A 119 7.79 8.41 -53.27
CA ARG A 119 8.89 9.16 -52.63
C ARG A 119 9.10 8.82 -51.15
N ILE A 120 8.17 8.10 -50.53
CA ILE A 120 8.19 7.83 -49.09
C ILE A 120 9.41 7.01 -48.63
N ASP A 121 9.94 6.17 -49.51
CA ASP A 121 11.13 5.34 -49.23
C ASP A 121 12.45 6.11 -49.39
N PHE A 122 12.44 7.24 -50.11
CA PHE A 122 13.65 8.00 -50.45
C PHE A 122 13.73 9.36 -49.73
N MET A 123 12.64 9.82 -49.10
CA MET A 123 12.55 11.15 -48.49
C MET A 123 12.03 11.07 -47.06
N SER A 124 12.50 11.98 -46.20
CA SER A 124 11.91 12.16 -44.87
C SER A 124 10.49 12.73 -44.95
N TYR A 125 9.67 12.49 -43.92
CA TYR A 125 8.29 13.01 -43.88
C TYR A 125 8.20 14.53 -43.96
N GLU A 126 9.21 15.24 -43.47
CA GLU A 126 9.28 16.71 -43.55
C GLU A 126 9.56 17.17 -44.98
N ALA A 127 10.55 16.56 -45.62
CA ALA A 127 10.87 16.84 -47.01
C ALA A 127 9.69 16.50 -47.93
N LEU A 128 8.96 15.42 -47.62
CA LEU A 128 7.78 15.02 -48.38
C LEU A 128 6.60 15.99 -48.19
N ALA A 129 6.35 16.48 -46.96
CA ALA A 129 5.33 17.49 -46.71
C ALA A 129 5.63 18.81 -47.45
N LYS A 130 6.90 19.22 -47.50
CA LYS A 130 7.35 20.36 -48.28
C LYS A 130 7.15 20.12 -49.78
N ALA A 131 7.59 18.98 -50.29
CA ALA A 131 7.43 18.62 -51.70
C ALA A 131 5.94 18.59 -52.10
N VAL A 132 5.05 18.11 -51.24
CA VAL A 132 3.60 18.19 -51.46
C VAL A 132 3.13 19.65 -51.47
N ALA A 133 3.60 20.48 -50.54
CA ALA A 133 3.22 21.89 -50.50
C ALA A 133 3.65 22.66 -51.76
N ASP A 134 4.79 22.29 -52.35
CA ASP A 134 5.35 22.89 -53.56
C ASP A 134 4.63 22.44 -54.84
N ASN A 135 4.14 21.19 -54.88
CA ASN A 135 3.53 20.59 -56.08
C ASN A 135 1.99 20.64 -56.11
N PHE A 136 1.34 20.84 -54.97
CA PHE A 136 -0.12 20.79 -54.86
C PHE A 136 -0.71 22.10 -54.31
N PRO A 137 -1.92 22.48 -54.78
CA PRO A 137 -2.61 23.67 -54.30
C PRO A 137 -2.97 23.53 -52.80
N PRO A 138 -3.13 24.65 -52.06
CA PRO A 138 -3.22 24.66 -50.60
C PRO A 138 -4.31 23.75 -50.02
N GLU A 139 -5.41 23.54 -50.74
CA GLU A 139 -6.53 22.69 -50.35
C GLU A 139 -6.12 21.21 -50.24
N ARG A 140 -5.20 20.79 -51.11
CA ARG A 140 -4.70 19.41 -51.29
C ARG A 140 -3.42 19.13 -50.49
N ARG A 141 -2.86 20.12 -49.80
CA ARG A 141 -1.64 19.95 -49.01
C ARG A 141 -1.85 19.03 -47.82
N VAL A 142 -0.84 18.19 -47.58
CA VAL A 142 -0.80 17.28 -46.43
C VAL A 142 0.44 17.56 -45.59
N GLY A 143 0.24 17.66 -44.28
CA GLY A 143 1.33 17.91 -43.33
C GLY A 143 2.08 16.63 -42.97
N ARG A 144 3.30 16.80 -42.42
CA ARG A 144 4.20 15.72 -41.96
C ARG A 144 3.47 14.65 -41.13
N THR A 145 2.70 15.07 -40.12
CA THR A 145 1.99 14.14 -39.22
C THR A 145 0.92 13.33 -39.94
N ALA A 146 0.24 13.92 -40.93
CA ALA A 146 -0.76 13.23 -41.72
C ALA A 146 -0.13 12.13 -42.59
N ILE A 147 1.02 12.43 -43.22
CA ILE A 147 1.80 11.46 -43.99
C ILE A 147 2.29 10.33 -43.09
N HIS A 148 2.90 10.64 -41.95
CA HIS A 148 3.39 9.62 -41.00
C HIS A 148 2.27 8.69 -40.53
N THR A 149 1.14 9.26 -40.09
CA THR A 149 0.00 8.49 -39.58
C THR A 149 -0.62 7.61 -40.66
N TRP A 150 -0.72 8.14 -41.89
CA TRP A 150 -1.23 7.39 -43.02
C TRP A 150 -0.30 6.24 -43.41
N TRP A 151 1.02 6.46 -43.40
CA TRP A 151 1.99 5.40 -43.72
C TRP A 151 2.00 4.29 -42.67
N GLN A 152 1.98 4.62 -41.38
CA GLN A 152 1.91 3.62 -40.30
C GLN A 152 0.66 2.73 -40.39
N ARG A 153 -0.45 3.23 -40.94
CA ARG A 153 -1.67 2.44 -41.16
C ARG A 153 -1.63 1.56 -42.41
N ASN A 154 -0.83 1.94 -43.42
CA ASN A 154 -0.76 1.26 -44.72
C ASN A 154 0.48 0.37 -44.90
N LYS A 155 1.48 0.50 -44.03
CA LYS A 155 2.58 -0.46 -43.89
C LYS A 155 2.01 -1.77 -43.34
N ARG A 156 1.66 -2.68 -44.23
CA ARG A 156 1.32 -4.08 -43.92
C ARG A 156 2.31 -4.99 -44.62
#